data_AF-A0A1D2R309-F1
#
_entry.id   AF-A0A1D2R309-F1
#
_cell.length_a   1.000
_cell.length_b   1.000
_cell.length_c   1.000
_cell.angle_alpha   90.00
_cell.angle_beta   90.00
_cell.angle_gamma   90.00
#
_symmetry.space_group_name_H-M   'P 1'
#
loop_
_entity.id
_entity.type
_entity.pdbx_description
1 polymer ?
#
loop_
_entity_poly.entity_id
_entity_poly.type
_entity_poly.pdbx_seq_one_letter_code
_entity_poly.pdbx_strand_id
1 'polypeptide(L)' 'MDCEQEYGLEISDEANKKFEKLKKKSKKQLAAINKKVQQILETPYRFKPLRGDMFGARRVHIDKSFVLTYE' A
#
# COMPACT_ATOMS: atom_id res chain seq x y z
N MET A 1 -14.23 23.58 3.05
CA MET A 1 -12.83 24.06 3.10
C MET A 1 -12.01 22.80 3.10
N ASP A 2 -11.90 22.19 1.94
CA ASP A 2 -11.29 20.88 1.76
C ASP A 2 -9.79 21.11 1.63
N CYS A 3 -9.08 20.96 2.75
CA CYS A 3 -7.63 20.86 2.71
C CYS A 3 -7.29 19.55 2.02
N GLU A 4 -6.89 19.64 0.74
CA GLU A 4 -6.20 18.55 0.05
C GLU A 4 -4.91 18.23 0.83
N GLN A 5 -5.00 17.26 1.75
CA GLN A 5 -3.83 16.70 2.38
C GLN A 5 -3.22 15.70 1.40
N GLU A 6 -2.25 16.16 0.61
CA GLU A 6 -1.36 15.28 -0.13
C GLU A 6 -0.45 14.56 0.87
N TYR A 7 -0.77 13.31 1.17
CA TYR A 7 0.13 12.43 1.90
C TYR A 7 1.36 12.14 1.02
N GLY A 8 2.55 12.18 1.62
CA GLY A 8 3.78 11.75 0.94
C GLY A 8 3.85 10.22 0.83
N LEU A 9 4.49 9.72 -0.24
CA LEU A 9 4.74 8.29 -0.42
C LEU A 9 6.20 7.96 -0.13
N GLU A 10 6.44 7.19 0.92
CA GLU A 10 7.73 6.55 1.18
C GLU A 10 7.59 5.02 1.02
N ILE A 11 8.55 4.41 0.32
CA ILE A 11 8.56 2.96 0.06
C ILE A 11 9.85 2.40 0.63
N SER A 12 9.74 1.45 1.56
CA SER A 12 10.92 0.78 2.12
C SER A 12 11.72 0.04 1.05
N ASP A 13 13.04 -0.05 1.24
CA ASP A 13 13.94 -0.75 0.31
C ASP A 13 13.53 -2.20 0.05
N GLU A 14 13.00 -2.87 1.08
CA GLU A 14 12.50 -4.22 0.97
C GLU A 14 11.27 -4.32 0.06
N ALA A 15 10.33 -3.38 0.19
CA ALA A 15 9.15 -3.30 -0.65
C ALA A 15 9.54 -2.99 -2.09
N ASN A 16 10.45 -2.02 -2.30
CA ASN A 16 10.96 -1.68 -3.64
C ASN A 16 11.62 -2.87 -4.33
N LYS A 17 12.47 -3.63 -3.64
CA LYS A 17 13.08 -4.87 -4.18
C LYS A 17 12.02 -5.91 -4.56
N LYS A 18 10.93 -6.03 -3.79
CA LYS A 18 9.81 -6.92 -4.11
C LYS A 18 9.05 -6.42 -5.35
N PHE A 19 8.80 -5.12 -5.47
CA PHE A 19 8.12 -4.52 -6.62
C PHE A 19 8.93 -4.66 -7.91
N GLU A 20 10.26 -4.49 -7.86
CA GLU A 20 11.12 -4.70 -9.02
C GLU A 20 11.10 -6.16 -9.52
N LYS A 21 11.10 -7.12 -8.59
CA LYS A 21 10.92 -8.55 -8.94
C LYS A 21 9.52 -8.81 -9.51
N LEU A 22 8.49 -8.17 -8.96
CA LEU A 22 7.11 -8.32 -9.40
C LEU A 22 6.87 -7.72 -10.78
N LYS A 23 7.47 -6.56 -11.07
CA LYS A 23 7.40 -5.86 -12.37
C LYS A 23 7.82 -6.76 -13.53
N LYS A 24 8.83 -7.60 -13.30
CA LYS A 24 9.32 -8.59 -14.28
C LYS A 24 8.36 -9.77 -14.45
N LYS A 25 7.62 -10.16 -13.41
CA LYS A 25 6.71 -11.33 -13.41
C LYS A 25 5.30 -11.00 -13.87
N SER A 26 4.72 -9.92 -13.37
CA SER A 26 3.32 -9.57 -13.61
C SER A 26 3.07 -8.07 -13.52
N LYS A 27 2.89 -7.44 -14.69
CA LYS A 27 2.49 -6.03 -14.78
C LYS A 27 1.10 -5.77 -14.19
N LYS A 28 0.19 -6.76 -14.25
CA LYS A 28 -1.18 -6.64 -13.72
C LYS A 28 -1.18 -6.47 -12.20
N GLN A 29 -0.37 -7.26 -11.49
CA GLN A 29 -0.26 -7.15 -10.04
C GLN A 29 0.38 -5.83 -9.62
N LEU A 30 1.39 -5.36 -10.35
CA LEU A 30 1.99 -4.04 -10.10
C LEU A 30 0.97 -2.90 -10.28
N ALA A 31 0.13 -2.98 -11.32
CA ALA A 31 -0.94 -2.01 -11.53
C ALA A 31 -1.99 -2.06 -10.40
N ALA A 32 -2.32 -3.25 -9.89
CA ALA A 32 -3.22 -3.41 -8.75
C ALA A 32 -2.63 -2.79 -7.47
N ILE A 33 -1.32 -2.96 -7.23
CA ILE A 33 -0.60 -2.32 -6.13
C ILE A 33 -0.67 -0.79 -6.26
N ASN A 34 -0.33 -0.25 -7.43
CA ASN A 34 -0.36 1.20 -7.66
C ASN A 34 -1.75 1.78 -7.40
N LYS A 35 -2.82 1.11 -7.85
CA LYS A 35 -4.20 1.52 -7.55
C LYS A 35 -4.48 1.56 -6.05
N LYS A 36 -3.96 0.60 -5.28
CA LYS A 36 -4.10 0.60 -3.81
C LYS A 36 -3.31 1.71 -3.15
N VAL A 37 -2.09 1.98 -3.60
CA VAL A 37 -1.27 3.10 -3.11
C VAL A 37 -1.99 4.43 -3.31
N GLN A 38 -2.54 4.67 -4.50
CA GLN A 38 -3.32 5.90 -4.75
C GLN A 38 -4.54 6.03 -3.83
N GLN A 39 -5.26 4.92 -3.57
CA GLN A 39 -6.36 4.92 -2.60
C GLN A 39 -5.92 5.21 -1.17
N ILE A 40 -4.69 4.82 -0.79
CA ILE A 40 -4.11 5.12 0.52
C ILE A 40 -3.75 6.59 0.60
N LEU A 41 -3.14 7.16 -0.45
CA LEU A 41 -2.79 8.58 -0.50
C LEU A 41 -4.03 9.49 -0.46
N GLU A 42 -5.13 9.06 -1.09
CA GLU A 42 -6.41 9.79 -1.04
C GLU A 42 -7.11 9.67 0.32
N THR A 43 -7.05 8.49 0.97
CA THR A 43 -7.71 8.26 2.25
C THR A 43 -6.96 7.21 3.08
N PRO A 44 -5.91 7.59 3.83
CA PRO A 44 -5.03 6.65 4.50
C PRO A 44 -5.72 5.89 5.63
N TYR A 45 -6.81 6.43 6.18
CA TYR A 45 -7.51 5.78 7.28
C TYR A 45 -8.64 4.82 6.82
N ARG A 46 -8.78 4.59 5.51
CA ARG A 46 -9.86 3.78 4.93
C ARG A 46 -9.77 2.28 5.25
N PHE A 47 -8.56 1.74 5.39
CA PHE A 47 -8.34 0.29 5.50
C PHE A 47 -8.17 -0.20 6.93
N LYS A 48 -8.37 -1.51 7.16
CA LYS A 48 -8.43 -2.08 8.51
C LYS A 48 -7.07 -1.95 9.24
N PRO A 49 -7.05 -1.37 10.46
CA PRO A 49 -5.84 -1.35 11.28
C PRO A 49 -5.47 -2.76 11.76
N LEU A 50 -4.18 -2.99 11.89
CA LEU A 50 -3.61 -4.16 12.52
C LEU A 50 -3.63 -4.02 14.05
N ARG A 51 -3.42 -5.13 14.75
CA ARG A 51 -3.41 -5.22 16.22
C ARG A 51 -2.16 -5.98 16.68
N GLY A 52 -1.86 -5.93 17.97
CA GLY A 52 -0.66 -6.55 18.56
C GLY A 52 0.59 -5.72 18.27
N ASP A 53 1.70 -6.38 17.98
CA ASP A 53 3.00 -5.71 17.73
C ASP A 53 3.00 -4.79 16.50
N MET A 54 2.00 -4.94 15.62
CA MET A 54 1.80 -4.08 14.44
C MET A 54 0.71 -3.00 14.66
N PHE A 55 0.44 -2.64 15.92
CA PHE A 55 -0.50 -1.56 16.23
C PHE A 55 -0.07 -0.24 15.59
N GLY A 56 -1.01 0.48 14.98
CA GLY A 56 -0.74 1.71 14.20
C GLY A 56 -0.70 1.46 12.69
N ALA A 57 -0.17 0.32 12.25
CA ALA A 57 -0.16 -0.04 10.84
C ALA A 57 -1.54 -0.49 10.33
N ARG A 58 -1.74 -0.40 9.02
CA ARG A 58 -2.97 -0.78 8.30
C ARG A 58 -2.64 -1.79 7.22
N ARG A 59 -3.63 -2.62 6.85
CA ARG A 59 -3.47 -3.64 5.81
C ARG A 59 -4.46 -3.53 4.67
N VAL A 60 -4.00 -3.81 3.45
CA VAL A 60 -4.81 -3.89 2.23
C VAL A 60 -4.54 -5.21 1.52
N HIS A 61 -5.60 -5.92 1.13
CA HIS A 61 -5.49 -7.11 0.30
C HIS A 61 -5.36 -6.73 -1.19
N ILE A 62 -4.50 -7.46 -1.89
CA ILE A 62 -4.23 -7.34 -3.33
C ILE A 62 -4.38 -8.71 -3.96
N ASP A 63 -5.26 -8.82 -4.98
CA ASP A 63 -5.52 -10.04 -5.74
C ASP A 63 -5.66 -11.31 -4.89
N LYS A 64 -6.37 -11.20 -3.75
CA LYS A 64 -6.67 -12.23 -2.73
C LYS A 64 -5.47 -12.78 -1.95
N SER A 65 -4.32 -12.99 -2.58
CA SER A 65 -3.19 -13.71 -1.98
C SER A 65 -2.12 -12.82 -1.38
N PHE A 66 -2.12 -11.52 -1.70
CA PHE A 66 -1.09 -10.59 -1.24
C PHE A 66 -1.67 -9.57 -0.27
N VAL A 67 -0.83 -9.14 0.67
CA VAL A 67 -1.16 -8.10 1.64
C VAL A 67 -0.10 -7.01 1.54
N LEU A 68 -0.55 -5.76 1.43
CA LEU A 68 0.26 -4.57 1.58
C LEU A 68 -0.03 -3.98 2.96
N THR A 69 1.02 -3.68 3.71
CA THR A 69 0.91 -2.94 4.98
C THR A 69 1.55 -1.57 4.85
N TYR A 70 1.00 -0.58 5.54
CA TYR A 70 1.47 0.80 5.57
C TYR A 70 1.11 1.43 6.92
N GLU A 71 1.68 2.59 7.21
CA GLU A 71 1.44 3.39 8.42
C GLU A 71 1.15 4.85 8.04
#